data_AF-A0A182ALC3-F1
#
_entry.id   AF-A0A182ALC3-F1
#
_cell.length_a   1.000
_cell.length_b   1.000
_cell.length_c   1.000
_cell.angle_alpha   90.00
_cell.angle_beta   90.00
_cell.angle_gamma   90.00
#
_symmetry.space_group_name_H-M   'P 1'
#
loop_
_entity.id
_entity.type
_entity.pdbx_description
1 polymer ?
#
loop_
_entity_poly.entity_id
_entity_poly.type
_entity_poly.pdbx_seq_one_letter_code
_entity_poly.pdbx_strand_id
1 'polypeptide(L)'
;MKPTSAPSPSQGAGSSGDGYLYEPVERFGEGLSSERPWNTAALAAVERLNGRAAMLGFLAAVVGEELTGKGILGQLAAMVGWLLG
;
A
#
# COMPACT_ATOMS: atom_id res chain seq x y z
N MET A 1 2.65 -46.11 19.92
CA MET A 1 3.78 -45.33 19.38
C MET A 1 3.67 -43.91 19.91
N LYS A 2 4.66 -43.46 20.68
CA LYS A 2 4.71 -42.15 21.35
C LYS A 2 5.50 -41.20 20.44
N PRO A 3 5.01 -40.00 20.08
CA PRO A 3 5.83 -39.06 19.35
C PRO A 3 6.96 -38.55 20.25
N THR A 4 8.19 -38.74 19.79
CA THR A 4 9.43 -38.22 20.37
C THR A 4 9.37 -36.69 20.40
N SER A 5 9.54 -36.12 21.59
CA SER A 5 9.73 -34.69 21.82
C SER A 5 11.08 -34.24 21.26
N ALA A 6 11.08 -33.28 20.33
CA ALA A 6 12.29 -32.58 19.89
C ALA A 6 12.97 -31.86 21.08
N PRO A 7 14.30 -31.75 21.09
CA PRO A 7 15.03 -31.12 22.20
C PRO A 7 14.79 -29.61 22.27
N SER A 8 14.51 -29.10 23.47
CA SER A 8 14.42 -27.67 23.78
C SER A 8 15.76 -26.97 23.54
N PRO A 9 15.80 -25.78 22.90
CA PRO A 9 17.04 -25.01 22.80
C PRO A 9 17.44 -24.50 24.18
N SER A 10 18.60 -24.95 24.62
CA SER A 10 19.27 -24.55 25.85
C SER A 10 19.42 -23.03 25.91
N GLN A 11 18.81 -22.40 26.92
CA GLN A 11 19.12 -21.03 27.31
C GLN A 11 20.54 -20.99 27.88
N GLY A 12 21.47 -20.47 27.09
CA GLY A 12 22.81 -20.11 27.53
C GLY A 12 22.81 -18.68 28.07
N ALA A 13 23.16 -18.53 29.34
CA ALA A 13 23.41 -17.24 29.97
C ALA A 13 24.73 -16.62 29.45
N GLY A 14 24.71 -15.33 29.10
CA GLY A 14 25.89 -14.55 28.71
C GLY A 14 25.50 -13.14 28.24
N SER A 15 26.14 -12.13 28.81
CA SER A 15 25.75 -10.71 28.89
C SER A 15 26.09 -9.81 27.70
N SER A 16 25.34 -8.71 27.58
CA SER A 16 25.70 -7.38 27.04
C SER A 16 26.19 -7.28 25.59
N GLY A 17 25.26 -6.94 24.71
CA GLY A 17 25.52 -6.32 23.41
C GLY A 17 24.17 -5.91 22.84
N ASP A 18 24.05 -4.69 22.29
CA ASP A 18 22.87 -4.22 21.57
C ASP A 18 22.64 -5.12 20.34
N GLY A 19 22.03 -6.27 20.58
CA GLY A 19 21.69 -7.23 19.55
C GLY A 19 20.53 -6.68 18.77
N TYR A 20 20.77 -6.34 17.50
CA TYR A 20 19.69 -6.03 16.58
C TYR A 20 18.70 -7.21 16.57
N LEU A 21 17.46 -6.94 17.00
CA LEU A 21 16.36 -7.89 16.86
C LEU A 21 15.95 -7.89 15.39
N TYR A 22 16.53 -8.81 14.63
CA TYR A 22 16.11 -9.03 13.26
C TYR A 22 14.71 -9.65 13.27
N GLU A 23 13.78 -8.95 12.65
CA GLU A 23 12.49 -9.53 12.33
C GLU A 23 12.69 -10.55 11.20
N PRO A 24 12.08 -11.74 11.28
CA PRO A 24 12.22 -12.75 10.23
C PRO A 24 11.92 -12.16 8.86
N VAL A 25 12.79 -12.43 7.87
CA VAL A 25 12.59 -11.96 6.49
C VAL A 25 11.25 -12.48 6.00
N GLU A 26 10.28 -11.57 5.85
CA GLU A 26 8.96 -11.90 5.32
C GLU A 26 9.11 -12.50 3.92
N ARG A 27 8.28 -13.51 3.63
CA ARG A 27 8.29 -14.10 2.30
C ARG A 27 7.80 -13.03 1.31
N PHE A 28 8.45 -12.92 0.16
CA PHE A 28 8.05 -11.94 -0.86
C PHE A 28 6.54 -12.06 -1.18
N GLY A 29 5.81 -10.95 -1.04
CA GLY A 29 4.36 -10.88 -1.23
C GLY A 29 3.51 -11.09 0.04
N GLU A 30 4.10 -11.52 1.16
CA GLU A 30 3.40 -11.73 2.42
C GLU A 30 2.90 -10.40 3.00
N GLY A 31 3.69 -9.32 2.98
CA GLY A 31 3.24 -7.98 3.38
C GLY A 31 2.09 -7.39 2.55
N LEU A 32 1.89 -7.85 1.30
CA LEU A 32 0.79 -7.42 0.43
C LEU A 32 -0.47 -8.28 0.57
N SER A 33 -0.31 -9.57 0.90
CA SER A 33 -1.38 -10.57 0.98
C SER A 33 -1.76 -10.98 2.40
N SER A 34 -1.06 -10.47 3.41
CA SER A 34 -1.28 -10.76 4.82
C SER A 34 -2.39 -9.90 5.42
N GLU A 35 -3.24 -10.49 6.27
CA GLU A 35 -4.28 -9.81 7.05
C GLU A 35 -3.73 -9.08 8.29
N ARG A 36 -2.44 -8.73 8.31
CA ARG A 36 -1.84 -7.95 9.40
C ARG A 36 -2.57 -6.60 9.56
N PRO A 37 -2.82 -6.13 10.80
CA PRO A 37 -3.59 -4.90 11.04
C PRO A 37 -3.05 -3.64 10.33
N TRP A 38 -1.74 -3.55 10.13
CA TRP A 38 -1.13 -2.42 9.42
C TRP A 38 -1.29 -2.49 7.89
N ASN A 39 -1.46 -3.67 7.30
CA ASN A 39 -1.75 -3.81 5.88
C ASN A 39 -3.19 -3.38 5.58
N THR A 40 -4.16 -3.77 6.41
CA THR A 40 -5.56 -3.37 6.26
C THR A 40 -5.77 -1.89 6.57
N ALA A 41 -5.08 -1.34 7.58
CA ALA A 41 -5.11 0.09 7.85
C ALA A 41 -4.51 0.92 6.71
N ALA A 42 -3.38 0.46 6.13
CA ALA A 42 -2.78 1.10 4.97
C ALA A 42 -3.71 1.03 3.74
N LEU A 43 -4.31 -0.14 3.47
CA LEU A 43 -5.27 -0.32 2.39
C LEU A 43 -6.47 0.63 2.54
N ALA A 44 -7.07 0.68 3.74
CA ALA A 44 -8.20 1.56 4.01
C ALA A 44 -7.83 3.06 3.86
N ALA A 45 -6.58 3.44 4.18
CA ALA A 45 -6.12 4.81 3.95
C ALA A 45 -6.01 5.11 2.44
N VAL A 46 -5.43 4.20 1.66
CA VAL A 46 -5.29 4.32 0.21
C VAL A 46 -6.65 4.37 -0.49
N GLU A 47 -7.59 3.51 -0.10
CA GLU A 47 -8.95 3.51 -0.66
C GLU A 47 -9.68 4.84 -0.44
N ARG A 48 -9.58 5.42 0.77
CA ARG A 48 -10.18 6.73 1.05
C ARG A 48 -9.52 7.85 0.26
N LEU A 49 -8.19 7.81 0.14
CA LEU A 49 -7.45 8.80 -0.64
C LEU A 49 -7.82 8.72 -2.12
N ASN A 50 -7.83 7.51 -2.69
CA ASN A 50 -8.20 7.26 -4.08
C ASN A 50 -9.64 7.67 -4.35
N GLY A 51 -10.57 7.34 -3.45
CA GLY A 51 -11.97 7.74 -3.56
C GLY A 51 -12.14 9.26 -3.57
N ARG A 52 -11.44 9.98 -2.68
CA ARG A 52 -11.47 11.46 -2.64
C ARG A 52 -10.86 12.08 -3.89
N ALA A 53 -9.70 11.56 -4.34
CA ALA A 53 -9.05 12.01 -5.56
C ALA A 53 -9.95 11.81 -6.78
N ALA A 54 -10.63 10.67 -6.87
CA ALA A 54 -11.59 10.38 -7.94
C ALA A 54 -12.79 11.34 -7.92
N MET A 55 -13.36 11.63 -6.75
CA MET A 55 -14.46 12.60 -6.63
C MET A 55 -14.05 14.00 -7.09
N LEU A 56 -12.86 14.45 -6.71
CA LEU A 56 -12.32 15.74 -7.15
C LEU A 56 -12.03 15.76 -8.65
N GLY A 57 -11.45 14.69 -9.20
CA GLY A 57 -11.19 14.55 -10.63
C GLY A 57 -12.47 14.58 -11.46
N PHE A 58 -13.52 13.89 -11.01
CA PHE A 58 -14.83 13.93 -11.65
C PHE A 58 -15.46 15.33 -11.60
N LEU A 59 -15.43 16.00 -10.44
CA LEU A 59 -15.94 17.36 -10.31
C LEU A 59 -15.19 18.33 -11.24
N ALA A 60 -13.85 18.23 -11.28
CA ALA A 60 -13.02 19.04 -12.16
C ALA A 60 -13.33 18.79 -13.64
N ALA A 61 -13.65 17.55 -14.02
CA ALA A 61 -14.06 17.21 -15.38
C ALA A 61 -15.39 17.86 -15.76
N VAL A 62 -16.40 17.81 -14.87
CA VAL A 62 -17.69 18.48 -15.11
C VAL A 62 -17.50 19.99 -15.27
N VAL A 63 -16.76 20.62 -14.36
CA VAL A 63 -16.48 22.07 -14.45
C VAL A 63 -15.70 22.41 -15.71
N GLY A 64 -14.70 21.61 -16.06
CA GLY A 64 -13.94 21.80 -17.29
C GLY A 64 -14.79 21.66 -18.55
N GLU A 65 -15.80 20.79 -18.55
CA GLU A 65 -16.68 20.57 -19.69
C GLU A 65 -17.58 21.78 -19.89
N GLU A 66 -18.17 22.30 -18.81
CA GLU A 66 -18.97 23.53 -18.83
C GLU A 66 -18.16 24.75 -19.30
N LEU A 67 -16.90 24.88 -18.88
CA LEU A 67 -16.05 26.02 -19.25
C LEU A 67 -15.50 25.94 -20.67
N THR A 68 -15.22 24.74 -21.18
CA THR A 68 -14.50 24.55 -22.45
C THR A 68 -15.38 24.05 -23.60
N GLY A 69 -16.58 23.55 -23.30
CA GLY A 69 -17.46 22.86 -24.25
C GLY A 69 -16.88 21.54 -24.77
N LYS A 70 -15.80 21.04 -24.16
CA LYS A 70 -15.12 19.79 -24.55
C LYS A 70 -15.35 18.77 -23.46
N GLY A 71 -15.97 17.64 -23.83
CA GLY A 71 -16.14 16.50 -22.93
C GLY A 71 -14.81 15.85 -22.52
N ILE A 72 -14.89 14.79 -21.72
CA ILE A 72 -13.75 14.16 -21.05
C ILE A 72 -12.56 13.80 -21.97
N LEU A 73 -12.83 13.36 -23.21
CA LEU A 73 -11.77 13.02 -24.18
C LEU A 73 -10.96 14.25 -24.63
N GLY A 74 -11.62 15.41 -24.76
CA GLY A 74 -10.97 16.67 -25.10
C GLY A 74 -10.12 17.21 -23.95
N GLN A 75 -10.56 17.02 -22.71
CA GLN A 75 -9.78 17.35 -21.52
C GLN A 75 -8.55 16.45 -21.37
N LEU A 76 -8.72 15.15 -21.61
CA LEU A 76 -7.61 14.19 -21.58
C LEU A 76 -6.56 14.51 -22.66
N ALA A 77 -6.99 14.79 -23.89
CA ALA A 77 -6.09 15.21 -24.96
C ALA A 77 -5.33 16.50 -24.61
N ALA A 78 -5.99 17.48 -23.97
CA ALA A 78 -5.34 18.70 -23.50
C ALA A 78 -4.30 18.42 -22.40
N MET A 79 -4.61 17.55 -21.45
CA MET A 79 -3.68 17.14 -20.38
C MET A 79 -2.48 16.36 -20.92
N VAL A 80 -2.69 15.44 -21.85
CA VAL A 80 -1.61 14.68 -22.50
C VAL A 80 -0.73 15.62 -23.34
N GLY A 81 -1.33 16.54 -24.08
CA GLY A 81 -0.59 17.57 -24.81
C GLY A 81 0.20 18.50 -23.91
N TRP A 82 -0.30 18.81 -22.70
CA TRP A 82 0.43 19.58 -21.70
C TRP A 82 1.59 18.78 -21.08
N LEU A 83 1.40 17.49 -20.81
CA LEU A 83 2.41 16.63 -20.20
C LEU A 83 3.57 16.29 -21.15
N LEU A 84 3.26 16.12 -22.44
CA LEU A 84 4.21 15.70 -23.48
C LEU A 84 4.76 16.86 -24.33
N GLY A 85 4.27 18.08 -24.09
CA GLY A 85 4.60 19.30 -24.84
C GLY A 85 5.79 20.05 -24.26
#